data_AF-A0A8B7JGL6-F1
#
_entry.id   AF-A0A8B7JGL6-F1
#
_cell.length_a   1.000
_cell.length_b   1.000
_cell.length_c   1.000
_cell.angle_alpha   90.00
_cell.angle_beta   90.00
_cell.angle_gamma   90.00
#
_symmetry.space_group_name_H-M   'P 1'
#
loop_
_entity.id
_entity.type
_entity.pdbx_description
1 polymer ?
#
loop_
_entity_poly.entity_id
_entity_poly.type
_entity_poly.pdbx_seq_one_letter_code
_entity_poly.pdbx_strand_id
1 'polypeptide(L)'
;MASGTVVNATPSGGSNDVSLEEPKKMTREDWRKKKELEEQRKLGNAPAEVDEEGKDINPHIPQYISSVPWYIDPSKRPTLKHQRPQPEKQKQYSSSGDWYKRGVQEHAVATKYRKGACENCGALTHKKKDCMERPRKVGAKYTGMNIAPDEHVQPQLMFDYDGKRDRWNGYNPEEHMKIVEEYSKVDLAKRTLKAQKLQEELASGKLEQVNSPRHQWGEEEPNSQTVR
;
A
#
# COMPACT_ATOMS: atom_id res chain seq x y z
N MET A 1 -61.42 -53.21 -9.60
CA MET A 1 -60.56 -52.14 -9.04
C MET A 1 -59.38 -52.85 -8.39
N ALA A 2 -58.23 -52.85 -9.07
CA ALA A 2 -57.06 -53.62 -8.70
C ALA A 2 -55.80 -52.74 -8.77
N SER A 3 -54.94 -52.99 -7.81
CA SER A 3 -53.81 -52.21 -7.31
C SER A 3 -52.55 -52.22 -8.19
N GLY A 4 -51.63 -51.30 -7.87
CA GLY A 4 -50.20 -51.33 -8.24
C GLY A 4 -49.77 -50.06 -8.99
N THR A 5 -48.61 -49.41 -8.78
CA THR A 5 -47.42 -49.66 -7.96
C THR A 5 -46.65 -48.33 -7.93
N VAL A 6 -46.13 -47.90 -6.79
CA VAL A 6 -45.36 -46.64 -6.65
C VAL A 6 -43.89 -46.92 -6.94
N VAL A 7 -43.32 -46.29 -7.97
CA VAL A 7 -41.89 -46.34 -8.27
C VAL A 7 -41.20 -45.17 -7.55
N ASN A 8 -40.26 -45.49 -6.65
CA ASN A 8 -39.43 -44.48 -6.00
C ASN A 8 -37.98 -44.68 -6.47
N ALA A 9 -37.46 -43.70 -7.20
CA ALA A 9 -36.10 -43.67 -7.72
C ALA A 9 -35.14 -43.13 -6.66
N THR A 10 -34.14 -43.92 -6.27
CA THR A 10 -32.99 -43.46 -5.48
C THR A 10 -31.94 -42.81 -6.40
N PRO A 11 -31.46 -41.59 -6.13
CA PRO A 11 -30.26 -41.08 -6.77
C PRO A 11 -29.02 -41.62 -6.04
N SER A 12 -28.13 -42.23 -6.81
CA SER A 12 -26.80 -42.68 -6.39
C SER A 12 -25.92 -41.49 -6.00
N GLY A 13 -25.79 -41.22 -4.71
CA GLY A 13 -24.76 -40.32 -4.18
C GLY A 13 -23.39 -40.99 -4.26
N GLY A 14 -22.53 -40.48 -5.14
CA GLY A 14 -21.12 -40.83 -5.18
C GLY A 14 -20.40 -40.27 -3.95
N SER A 15 -20.15 -41.13 -2.98
CA SER A 15 -19.22 -40.86 -1.89
C SER A 15 -17.80 -40.83 -2.44
N ASN A 16 -17.21 -39.63 -2.54
CA ASN A 16 -15.75 -39.48 -2.61
C ASN A 16 -15.16 -39.95 -1.27
N ASP A 17 -14.91 -41.25 -1.18
CA ASP A 17 -14.14 -41.88 -0.11
C ASP A 17 -12.66 -41.48 -0.31
N VAL A 18 -12.27 -40.35 0.27
CA VAL A 18 -10.85 -40.03 0.46
C VAL A 18 -10.41 -40.81 1.68
N SER A 19 -10.05 -42.07 1.44
CA SER A 19 -9.43 -42.96 2.42
C SER A 19 -8.28 -42.23 3.14
N LEU A 20 -8.51 -41.92 4.43
CA LEU A 20 -7.49 -41.47 5.36
C LEU A 20 -6.56 -42.67 5.62
N GLU A 21 -5.61 -42.92 4.71
CA GLU A 21 -4.56 -43.90 4.97
C GLU A 21 -3.78 -43.46 6.22
N GLU A 22 -3.94 -44.24 7.30
CA GLU A 22 -3.14 -44.15 8.51
C GLU A 22 -1.64 -44.19 8.15
N PRO A 23 -0.78 -43.45 8.90
CA PRO A 23 0.62 -43.32 8.54
C PRO A 23 1.34 -44.67 8.62
N LYS A 24 1.53 -45.33 7.46
CA LYS A 24 2.41 -46.49 7.32
C LYS A 24 3.77 -46.13 7.90
N LYS A 25 4.22 -46.89 8.89
CA LYS A 25 5.56 -46.73 9.48
C LYS A 25 6.58 -46.90 8.36
N MET A 26 7.28 -45.82 7.99
CA MET A 26 8.34 -45.85 6.99
C MET A 26 9.32 -46.98 7.35
N THR A 27 9.55 -47.90 6.41
CA THR A 27 10.52 -48.97 6.65
C THR A 27 11.93 -48.39 6.63
N ARG A 28 12.90 -49.09 7.25
CA ARG A 28 14.32 -48.67 7.27
C ARG A 28 14.90 -48.54 5.85
N GLU A 29 14.34 -49.26 4.89
CA GLU A 29 14.74 -49.23 3.49
C GLU A 29 14.20 -47.98 2.79
N ASP A 30 12.95 -47.60 3.05
CA ASP A 30 12.34 -46.37 2.51
C ASP A 30 13.03 -45.10 3.03
N TRP A 31 13.46 -45.11 4.29
CA TRP A 31 14.23 -44.00 4.86
C TRP A 31 15.59 -43.82 4.17
N ARG A 32 16.30 -44.93 3.89
CA ARG A 32 17.58 -44.90 3.16
C ARG A 32 17.40 -44.41 1.72
N LYS A 33 16.39 -44.94 1.01
CA LYS A 33 16.04 -44.49 -0.35
C LYS A 33 15.70 -43.01 -0.40
N LYS A 34 14.93 -42.50 0.58
CA LYS A 34 14.58 -41.07 0.64
C LYS A 34 15.82 -40.19 0.82
N LYS A 35 16.78 -40.60 1.65
CA LYS A 35 18.03 -39.85 1.85
C LYS A 35 18.93 -39.86 0.63
N GLU A 36 19.10 -41.02 -0.01
CA GLU A 36 19.89 -41.15 -1.24
C GLU A 36 19.28 -40.33 -2.39
N LEU A 37 17.94 -40.32 -2.51
CA LEU A 37 17.24 -39.51 -3.51
C LEU A 37 17.39 -38.01 -3.23
N GLU A 38 17.36 -37.58 -1.96
CA GLU A 38 17.65 -36.20 -1.55
C GLU A 38 19.09 -35.80 -1.91
N GLU A 39 20.07 -36.69 -1.71
CA GLU A 39 21.47 -36.46 -2.09
C GLU A 39 21.65 -36.38 -3.62
N GLN A 40 21.00 -37.26 -4.39
CA GLN A 40 21.01 -37.20 -5.85
C GLN A 40 20.35 -35.93 -6.39
N ARG A 41 19.25 -35.48 -5.77
CA ARG A 41 18.61 -34.20 -6.09
C ARG A 41 19.55 -33.03 -5.79
N LYS A 42 20.27 -33.08 -4.67
CA LYS A 42 21.26 -32.06 -4.28
C LYS A 42 22.48 -32.03 -5.22
N LEU A 43 22.81 -33.17 -5.83
CA LEU A 43 23.85 -33.30 -6.85
C LEU A 43 23.34 -32.97 -8.28
N GLY A 44 22.06 -32.65 -8.44
CA GLY A 44 21.45 -32.33 -9.74
C GLY A 44 21.20 -33.54 -10.65
N ASN A 45 21.32 -34.76 -10.14
CA ASN A 45 21.16 -36.00 -10.91
C ASN A 45 19.72 -36.55 -10.91
N ALA A 46 18.85 -36.02 -10.02
CA ALA A 46 17.45 -36.41 -9.90
C ALA A 46 16.52 -35.18 -9.97
N PRO A 47 15.29 -35.32 -10.49
CA PRO A 47 14.35 -34.21 -10.59
C PRO A 47 13.93 -33.70 -9.20
N ALA A 48 13.69 -32.40 -9.12
CA ALA A 48 13.20 -31.74 -7.92
C ALA A 48 11.84 -32.28 -7.49
N GLU A 49 11.50 -32.06 -6.23
CA GLU A 49 10.19 -32.42 -5.71
C GLU A 49 9.18 -31.34 -6.12
N VAL A 50 8.08 -31.75 -6.76
CA VAL A 50 7.08 -30.81 -7.26
C VAL A 50 6.01 -30.60 -6.18
N ASP A 51 5.70 -29.34 -5.88
CA ASP A 51 4.61 -29.01 -4.97
C ASP A 51 3.23 -29.18 -5.62
N GLU A 52 2.17 -28.97 -4.85
CA GLU A 52 0.78 -29.03 -5.33
C GLU A 52 0.39 -27.92 -6.33
N GLU A 53 1.19 -26.85 -6.44
CA GLU A 53 1.04 -25.78 -7.43
C GLU A 53 1.87 -26.06 -8.69
N GLY A 54 2.56 -27.20 -8.78
CA GLY A 54 3.44 -27.54 -9.90
C GLY A 54 4.81 -26.86 -9.88
N LYS A 55 5.21 -26.28 -8.74
CA LYS A 55 6.50 -25.59 -8.56
C LYS A 55 7.53 -26.54 -7.96
N ASP A 56 8.74 -26.47 -8.50
CA ASP A 56 9.86 -27.25 -8.02
C ASP A 56 10.35 -26.72 -6.67
N ILE A 57 10.41 -27.61 -5.68
CA ILE A 57 11.03 -27.36 -4.38
C ILE A 57 12.54 -27.57 -4.53
N ASN A 58 13.29 -26.49 -4.31
CA ASN A 58 14.74 -26.51 -4.41
C ASN A 58 15.34 -27.57 -3.43
N PRO A 59 16.08 -28.59 -3.92
CA PRO A 59 16.67 -29.64 -3.10
C PRO A 59 17.72 -29.17 -2.07
N HIS A 60 18.23 -27.95 -2.21
CA HIS A 60 19.19 -27.36 -1.29
C HIS A 60 18.52 -26.69 -0.07
N ILE A 61 17.19 -26.58 -0.04
CA ILE A 61 16.47 -26.07 1.14
C ILE A 61 16.62 -27.10 2.27
N PRO A 62 17.16 -26.72 3.44
CA PRO A 62 17.30 -27.64 4.56
C PRO A 62 15.97 -28.30 4.95
N GLN A 63 16.04 -29.58 5.33
CA GLN A 63 14.87 -30.40 5.64
C GLN A 63 13.90 -29.77 6.64
N TYR A 64 14.40 -29.02 7.64
CA TYR A 64 13.55 -28.38 8.65
C TYR A 64 12.74 -27.19 8.12
N ILE A 65 13.14 -26.58 7.00
CA ILE A 65 12.39 -25.50 6.34
C ILE A 65 11.35 -26.10 5.37
N SER A 66 11.74 -27.12 4.60
CA SER A 66 10.89 -27.77 3.61
C SER A 66 9.85 -28.72 4.23
N SER A 67 10.13 -29.29 5.41
CA SER A 67 9.15 -30.14 6.09
C SER A 67 7.95 -29.32 6.55
N VAL A 68 6.76 -29.72 6.13
CA VAL A 68 5.48 -29.15 6.58
C VAL A 68 5.12 -29.73 7.95
N PRO A 69 4.97 -28.90 8.99
CA PRO A 69 4.51 -29.35 10.30
C PRO A 69 3.09 -29.91 10.26
N TRP A 70 2.80 -30.85 11.17
CA TRP A 70 1.52 -31.58 11.25
C TRP A 70 0.29 -30.68 11.47
N TYR A 71 0.48 -29.51 12.09
CA TYR A 71 -0.60 -28.56 12.41
C TYR A 71 -0.98 -27.67 11.22
N ILE A 72 -0.22 -27.70 10.13
CA ILE A 72 -0.60 -27.05 8.87
C ILE A 72 -1.28 -28.08 7.98
N ASP A 73 -0.60 -29.20 7.69
CA ASP A 73 -1.14 -30.30 6.89
C ASP A 73 -0.75 -31.66 7.52
N PRO A 74 -1.73 -32.47 7.99
CA PRO A 74 -1.47 -33.78 8.57
C PRO A 74 -0.79 -34.76 7.59
N SER A 75 -1.03 -34.57 6.30
CA SER A 75 -0.53 -35.43 5.21
C SER A 75 0.95 -35.20 4.87
N LYS A 76 1.62 -34.21 5.48
CA LYS A 76 3.05 -33.86 5.25
C LYS A 76 3.42 -33.81 3.76
N ARG A 77 2.51 -33.30 2.93
CA ARG A 77 2.77 -33.16 1.49
C ARG A 77 3.95 -32.21 1.29
N PRO A 78 4.80 -32.43 0.28
CA PRO A 78 5.89 -31.52 -0.03
C PRO A 78 5.32 -30.19 -0.53
N THR A 79 5.30 -29.16 0.32
CA THR A 79 4.87 -27.81 -0.03
C THR A 79 5.65 -26.80 0.79
N LEU A 80 5.83 -25.60 0.23
CA LEU A 80 6.47 -24.47 0.90
C LEU A 80 5.45 -23.40 1.33
N LYS A 81 4.14 -23.72 1.27
CA LYS A 81 3.06 -22.77 1.62
C LYS A 81 3.12 -22.30 3.07
N HIS A 82 3.54 -23.13 4.01
CA HIS A 82 3.66 -22.75 5.42
C HIS A 82 4.73 -21.70 5.70
N GLN A 83 5.68 -21.53 4.79
CA GLN A 83 6.71 -20.49 4.86
C GLN A 83 6.27 -19.18 4.20
N ARG A 84 5.10 -19.14 3.53
CA ARG A 84 4.55 -17.89 3.01
C ARG A 84 4.11 -16.97 4.16
N PRO A 85 4.09 -15.65 3.95
CA PRO A 85 3.66 -14.70 4.96
C PRO A 85 2.28 -15.07 5.52
N GLN A 86 2.22 -15.33 6.84
CA GLN A 86 1.01 -15.79 7.51
C GLN A 86 -0.03 -14.67 7.62
N PRO A 87 -1.31 -14.92 7.29
CA PRO A 87 -2.34 -13.87 7.30
C PRO A 87 -2.54 -13.26 8.69
N GLU A 88 -2.40 -14.04 9.76
CA GLU A 88 -2.50 -13.58 11.15
C GLU A 88 -1.40 -12.57 11.56
N LYS A 89 -0.22 -12.64 10.94
CA LYS A 89 0.91 -11.74 11.21
C LYS A 89 0.90 -10.53 10.27
N GLN A 90 0.18 -10.62 9.16
CA GLN A 90 0.02 -9.53 8.22
C GLN A 90 -0.94 -8.49 8.80
N LYS A 91 -0.39 -7.35 9.18
CA LYS A 91 -1.18 -6.20 9.60
C LYS A 91 -1.81 -5.56 8.36
N GLN A 92 -3.08 -5.17 8.48
CA GLN A 92 -3.75 -4.40 7.46
C GLN A 92 -3.36 -2.93 7.62
N TYR A 93 -2.78 -2.36 6.57
CA TYR A 93 -2.39 -0.96 6.52
C TYR A 93 -3.23 -0.20 5.50
N SER A 94 -3.46 1.08 5.78
CA SER A 94 -4.09 2.02 4.86
C SER A 94 -3.16 2.37 3.71
N SER A 95 -3.73 2.66 2.54
CA SER A 95 -2.94 2.88 1.31
C SER A 95 -2.19 4.21 1.33
N SER A 96 -1.13 4.32 0.55
CA SER A 96 -0.46 5.59 0.28
C SER A 96 -1.42 6.52 -0.48
N GLY A 97 -1.80 7.63 0.15
CA GLY A 97 -2.79 8.58 -0.37
C GLY A 97 -4.06 8.67 0.47
N ASP A 98 -4.39 7.61 1.22
CA ASP A 98 -5.42 7.70 2.24
C ASP A 98 -4.88 8.53 3.40
N TRP A 99 -5.48 9.68 3.68
CA TRP A 99 -5.07 10.53 4.80
C TRP A 99 -6.29 11.13 5.51
N TYR A 100 -6.07 11.64 6.71
CA TYR A 100 -7.08 12.33 7.49
C TYR A 100 -7.67 13.50 6.70
N LYS A 101 -9.00 13.60 6.65
CA LYS A 101 -9.69 14.68 5.94
C LYS A 101 -9.58 15.96 6.76
N ARG A 102 -8.82 16.94 6.28
CA ARG A 102 -8.61 18.23 6.97
C ARG A 102 -9.52 19.30 6.39
N GLY A 103 -10.14 20.10 7.26
CA GLY A 103 -10.90 21.29 6.86
C GLY A 103 -12.19 21.01 6.07
N VAL A 104 -12.63 19.76 5.98
CA VAL A 104 -13.86 19.40 5.26
C VAL A 104 -15.07 19.68 6.15
N GLN A 105 -16.01 20.48 5.64
CA GLN A 105 -17.32 20.70 6.24
C GLN A 105 -18.35 19.88 5.45
N GLU A 106 -18.67 18.68 5.91
CA GLU A 106 -19.61 17.80 5.21
C GLU A 106 -21.08 18.12 5.56
N HIS A 107 -21.31 18.78 6.69
CA HIS A 107 -22.65 19.05 7.20
C HIS A 107 -22.94 20.54 7.26
N ALA A 108 -24.18 20.90 6.97
CA ALA A 108 -24.66 22.26 7.10
C ALA A 108 -24.53 22.75 8.55
N VAL A 109 -24.18 24.03 8.71
CA VAL A 109 -24.07 24.66 10.03
C VAL A 109 -25.43 24.63 10.72
N ALA A 110 -25.47 24.07 11.93
CA ALA A 110 -26.67 24.08 12.75
C ALA A 110 -27.00 25.51 13.22
N THR A 111 -28.25 25.92 13.12
CA THR A 111 -28.69 27.26 13.56
C THR A 111 -29.04 27.33 15.05
N LYS A 112 -29.15 26.18 15.72
CA LYS A 112 -29.50 26.06 17.14
C LYS A 112 -28.54 25.12 17.86
N TYR A 113 -28.35 25.39 19.15
CA TYR A 113 -27.56 24.52 20.01
C TYR A 113 -28.21 23.14 20.17
N ARG A 114 -27.42 22.08 19.99
CA ARG A 114 -27.85 20.68 20.16
C ARG A 114 -27.37 20.14 21.50
N LYS A 115 -28.19 19.30 22.14
CA LYS A 115 -27.81 18.64 23.40
C LYS A 115 -26.60 17.75 23.17
N GLY A 116 -25.59 17.85 24.04
CA GLY A 116 -24.33 17.11 23.91
C GLY A 116 -23.26 17.82 23.09
N ALA A 117 -23.58 18.95 22.45
CA ALA A 117 -22.60 19.75 21.74
C ALA A 117 -21.68 20.53 22.71
N CYS A 118 -20.50 20.87 22.21
CA CYS A 118 -19.54 21.73 22.89
C CYS A 118 -20.22 23.01 23.40
N GLU A 119 -20.10 23.28 24.69
CA GLU A 119 -20.77 24.44 25.30
C GLU A 119 -20.22 25.78 24.81
N ASN A 120 -19.00 25.79 24.25
CA ASN A 120 -18.33 26.99 23.74
C ASN A 120 -18.79 27.34 22.32
N CYS A 121 -18.55 26.45 21.36
CA CYS A 121 -18.78 26.69 19.92
C CYS A 121 -20.04 26.03 19.35
N GLY A 122 -20.60 25.01 20.01
CA GLY A 122 -21.81 24.33 19.54
C GLY A 122 -21.61 23.18 18.54
N ALA A 123 -20.37 22.77 18.25
CA ALA A 123 -20.08 21.56 17.48
C ALA A 123 -20.28 20.27 18.31
N LEU A 124 -20.69 19.16 17.69
CA LEU A 124 -20.90 17.87 18.36
C LEU A 124 -19.65 16.99 18.47
N THR A 125 -18.59 17.31 17.73
CA THR A 125 -17.42 16.42 17.56
C THR A 125 -16.46 16.41 18.73
N HIS A 126 -16.45 17.48 19.53
CA HIS A 126 -15.50 17.64 20.64
C HIS A 126 -16.16 18.23 21.89
N LYS A 127 -15.45 18.13 23.02
CA LYS A 127 -15.88 18.70 24.31
C LYS A 127 -15.35 20.13 24.46
N LYS A 128 -15.92 20.89 25.41
CA LYS A 128 -15.49 22.27 25.72
C LYS A 128 -13.99 22.42 25.98
N LYS A 129 -13.36 21.43 26.62
CA LYS A 129 -11.93 21.48 26.98
C LYS A 129 -11.01 21.37 25.76
N ASP A 130 -11.45 20.62 24.76
CA ASP A 130 -10.67 20.33 23.54
C ASP A 130 -11.16 21.21 22.37
N CYS A 131 -11.83 22.32 22.69
CA CYS A 131 -12.40 23.21 21.70
C CYS A 131 -11.30 24.06 21.05
N MET A 132 -11.26 24.05 19.71
CA MET A 132 -10.30 24.82 18.92
C MET A 132 -10.69 26.30 18.81
N GLU A 133 -11.94 26.63 19.11
CA GLU A 133 -12.44 28.00 19.13
C GLU A 133 -12.04 28.72 20.42
N ARG A 134 -11.82 30.04 20.32
CA ARG A 134 -11.49 30.88 21.48
C ARG A 134 -12.54 30.68 22.60
N PRO A 135 -12.11 30.44 23.86
CA PRO A 135 -13.05 30.35 24.98
C PRO A 135 -13.90 31.62 25.12
N ARG A 136 -15.21 31.48 24.99
CA ARG A 136 -16.19 32.58 25.10
C ARG A 136 -16.61 32.76 26.56
N LYS A 137 -16.84 34.01 26.98
CA LYS A 137 -17.39 34.32 28.32
C LYS A 137 -18.80 33.74 28.49
N VAL A 138 -19.62 33.87 27.46
CA VAL A 138 -20.93 33.21 27.35
C VAL A 138 -20.89 32.33 26.11
N GLY A 139 -20.90 31.02 26.33
CA GLY A 139 -20.77 30.03 25.25
C GLY A 139 -22.07 29.84 24.45
N ALA A 140 -21.94 29.18 23.30
CA ALA A 140 -23.03 28.84 22.39
C ALA A 140 -24.21 28.12 23.06
N LYS A 141 -23.98 27.40 24.17
CA LYS A 141 -25.04 26.75 24.96
C LYS A 141 -26.12 27.71 25.45
N TYR A 142 -25.74 28.93 25.82
CA TYR A 142 -26.67 29.92 26.40
C TYR A 142 -27.10 30.97 25.39
N THR A 143 -26.23 31.35 24.45
CA THR A 143 -26.53 32.39 23.45
C THR A 143 -27.15 31.82 22.18
N GLY A 144 -26.83 30.58 21.81
CA GLY A 144 -27.24 29.98 20.53
C GLY A 144 -26.65 30.68 19.30
N MET A 145 -25.72 31.61 19.48
CA MET A 145 -25.12 32.42 18.40
C MET A 145 -23.76 31.86 17.98
N ASN A 146 -23.42 32.04 16.70
CA ASN A 146 -22.13 31.65 16.11
C ASN A 146 -21.80 30.18 16.38
N ILE A 147 -22.68 29.28 15.93
CA ILE A 147 -22.50 27.83 16.01
C ILE A 147 -21.47 27.40 14.97
N ALA A 148 -20.44 26.68 15.41
CA ALA A 148 -19.44 26.12 14.51
C ALA A 148 -20.02 24.91 13.73
N PRO A 149 -19.58 24.68 12.48
CA PRO A 149 -19.88 23.44 11.77
C PRO A 149 -19.30 22.23 12.50
N ASP A 150 -19.93 21.07 12.34
CA ASP A 150 -19.38 19.81 12.85
C ASP A 150 -18.18 19.38 12.02
N GLU A 151 -17.11 18.93 12.68
CA GLU A 151 -15.91 18.40 12.03
C GLU A 151 -16.18 17.00 11.44
N HIS A 152 -15.38 16.60 10.45
CA HIS A 152 -15.44 15.23 9.93
C HIS A 152 -14.85 14.23 10.95
N VAL A 153 -15.59 13.15 11.22
CA VAL A 153 -15.10 12.06 12.08
C VAL A 153 -14.02 11.30 11.34
N GLN A 154 -12.80 11.38 11.86
CA GLN A 154 -11.64 10.77 11.21
C GLN A 154 -11.68 9.23 11.28
N PRO A 155 -11.37 8.53 10.17
CA PRO A 155 -11.20 7.09 10.20
C PRO A 155 -9.97 6.70 11.02
N GLN A 156 -9.99 5.50 11.60
CA GLN A 156 -8.81 4.92 12.22
C GLN A 156 -7.87 4.38 11.13
N LEU A 157 -6.92 5.22 10.72
CA LEU A 157 -5.92 4.85 9.72
C LEU A 157 -4.72 4.18 10.41
N MET A 158 -4.26 3.08 9.83
CA MET A 158 -3.13 2.31 10.34
C MET A 158 -2.05 2.31 9.26
N PHE A 159 -0.89 2.88 9.56
CA PHE A 159 0.24 2.87 8.62
C PHE A 159 1.46 2.21 9.26
N ASP A 160 2.38 1.82 8.38
CA ASP A 160 3.73 1.42 8.73
C ASP A 160 4.53 2.55 9.41
N TYR A 161 5.75 2.23 9.85
CA TYR A 161 6.64 3.20 10.46
C TYR A 161 6.90 4.41 9.54
N ASP A 162 7.17 4.13 8.27
CA ASP A 162 7.45 5.12 7.23
C ASP A 162 6.18 5.88 6.84
N GLY A 163 5.08 5.17 6.58
CA GLY A 163 3.80 5.80 6.26
C GLY A 163 3.30 6.77 7.34
N LYS A 164 3.56 6.53 8.63
CA LYS A 164 3.24 7.51 9.70
C LYS A 164 4.13 8.75 9.71
N ARG A 165 5.35 8.63 9.17
CA ARG A 165 6.40 9.67 9.21
C ARG A 165 6.63 10.35 7.87
N ASP A 166 5.96 9.89 6.83
CA ASP A 166 6.02 10.54 5.54
C ASP A 166 5.61 12.01 5.68
N ARG A 167 6.57 12.88 5.36
CA ARG A 167 6.43 14.33 5.43
C ARG A 167 5.36 14.84 4.46
N TRP A 168 5.10 14.08 3.40
CA TRP A 168 4.20 14.44 2.32
C TRP A 168 2.82 13.79 2.44
N ASN A 169 2.48 13.24 3.61
CA ASN A 169 1.14 12.72 3.88
C ASN A 169 0.04 13.78 3.69
N GLY A 170 -0.90 13.49 2.79
CA GLY A 170 -1.99 14.40 2.43
C GLY A 170 -1.58 15.51 1.46
N TYR A 171 -0.43 15.40 0.79
CA TYR A 171 -0.05 16.30 -0.29
C TYR A 171 -1.04 16.23 -1.44
N ASN A 172 -1.56 17.38 -1.89
CA ASN A 172 -2.37 17.46 -3.10
C ASN A 172 -1.43 17.62 -4.31
N PRO A 173 -1.37 16.67 -5.26
CA PRO A 173 -0.52 16.77 -6.45
C PRO A 173 -0.75 18.03 -7.28
N GLU A 174 -1.95 18.62 -7.23
CA GLU A 174 -2.27 19.87 -7.94
C GLU A 174 -1.47 21.07 -7.40
N GLU A 175 -1.06 21.04 -6.14
CA GLU A 175 -0.24 22.13 -5.58
C GLU A 175 1.14 22.22 -6.24
N HIS A 176 1.61 21.13 -6.85
CA HIS A 176 2.84 21.14 -7.64
C HIS A 176 2.77 22.10 -8.84
N MET A 177 1.56 22.36 -9.36
CA MET A 177 1.38 23.31 -10.47
C MET A 177 1.81 24.73 -10.11
N LYS A 178 1.67 25.14 -8.84
CA LYS A 178 2.14 26.45 -8.37
C LYS A 178 3.65 26.60 -8.55
N ILE A 179 4.42 25.54 -8.32
CA ILE A 179 5.87 25.52 -8.52
C ILE A 179 6.18 25.63 -10.01
N VAL A 180 5.48 24.87 -10.85
CA VAL A 180 5.65 24.94 -12.31
C VAL A 180 5.36 26.36 -12.82
N GLU A 181 4.30 27.00 -12.33
CA GLU A 181 3.97 28.39 -12.66
C GLU A 181 5.06 29.38 -12.21
N GLU A 182 5.62 29.21 -11.01
CA GLU A 182 6.72 30.04 -10.51
C GLU A 182 7.95 29.93 -11.42
N TYR A 183 8.36 28.72 -11.76
CA TYR A 183 9.47 28.48 -12.68
C TYR A 183 9.19 29.06 -14.08
N SER A 184 7.94 28.97 -14.56
CA SER A 184 7.55 29.59 -15.83
C SER A 184 7.79 31.10 -15.84
N LYS A 185 7.51 31.79 -14.72
CA LYS A 185 7.74 33.24 -14.56
C LYS A 185 9.23 33.56 -14.49
N VAL A 186 10.01 32.73 -13.78
CA VAL A 186 11.47 32.86 -13.72
C VAL A 186 12.10 32.73 -15.10
N ASP A 187 11.64 31.77 -15.91
CA ASP A 187 12.17 31.57 -17.26
C ASP A 187 11.79 32.71 -18.21
N LEU A 188 10.58 33.25 -18.10
CA LEU A 188 10.19 34.46 -18.83
C LEU A 188 11.07 35.65 -18.44
N ALA A 189 11.30 35.87 -17.14
CA ALA A 189 12.18 36.93 -16.65
C ALA A 189 13.64 36.76 -17.12
N LYS A 190 14.15 35.52 -17.14
CA LYS A 190 15.48 35.22 -17.69
C LYS A 190 15.54 35.53 -19.18
N ARG A 191 14.50 35.21 -19.96
CA ARG A 191 14.44 35.54 -21.40
C ARG A 191 14.41 37.04 -21.63
N THR A 192 13.62 37.79 -20.86
CA THR A 192 13.54 39.26 -20.99
C THR A 192 14.87 39.91 -20.61
N LEU A 193 15.52 39.48 -19.53
CA LEU A 193 16.84 39.99 -19.14
C LEU A 193 17.91 39.70 -20.19
N LYS A 194 17.91 38.51 -20.80
CA LYS A 194 18.82 38.19 -21.91
C LYS A 194 18.54 39.05 -23.14
N ALA A 195 17.27 39.26 -23.48
CA ALA A 195 16.89 40.11 -24.61
C ALA A 195 17.27 41.59 -24.37
N GLN A 196 17.07 42.11 -23.17
CA GLN A 196 17.47 43.48 -22.78
C GLN A 196 19.00 43.65 -22.88
N LYS A 197 19.78 42.71 -22.33
CA LYS A 197 21.25 42.73 -22.44
C LYS A 197 21.72 42.73 -23.89
N LEU A 198 21.14 41.88 -24.74
CA LEU A 198 21.46 41.85 -26.18
C LEU A 198 21.10 43.18 -26.85
N GLN A 199 19.96 43.80 -26.52
CA GLN A 199 19.59 45.11 -27.05
C GLN A 199 20.54 46.23 -26.59
N GLU A 200 20.96 46.21 -25.33
CA GLU A 200 21.96 47.15 -24.79
C GLU A 200 23.32 46.97 -25.48
N GLU A 201 23.77 45.74 -25.68
CA GLU A 201 25.01 45.42 -26.42
C GLU A 201 24.94 45.94 -27.87
N LEU A 202 23.83 45.70 -28.57
CA LEU A 202 23.57 46.22 -29.92
C LEU A 202 23.56 47.75 -29.95
N ALA A 203 22.89 48.40 -28.98
CA ALA A 203 22.79 49.87 -28.90
C ALA A 203 24.13 50.52 -28.51
N SER A 204 24.96 49.84 -27.72
CA SER A 204 26.30 50.31 -27.33
C SER A 204 27.34 50.19 -28.47
N GLY A 205 26.96 49.63 -29.62
CA GLY A 205 27.81 49.52 -30.80
C GLY A 205 28.93 48.48 -30.71
N LYS A 206 28.97 47.66 -29.65
CA LYS A 206 29.89 46.54 -29.50
C LYS A 206 29.32 45.26 -30.11
N LEU A 207 29.13 45.24 -31.43
CA LEU A 207 29.02 43.99 -32.16
C LEU A 207 30.41 43.60 -32.67
N GLU A 208 31.22 42.96 -31.81
CA GLU A 208 32.29 42.12 -32.36
C GLU A 208 31.65 40.91 -33.04
N GLN A 209 32.06 40.67 -34.29
CA GLN A 209 31.69 39.50 -35.06
C GLN A 209 32.15 38.23 -34.33
N VAL A 210 31.27 37.60 -33.56
CA VAL A 210 31.52 36.27 -33.01
C VAL A 210 31.37 35.27 -34.15
N ASN A 211 32.49 35.02 -34.82
CA ASN A 211 32.68 33.89 -35.72
C ASN A 211 32.43 32.60 -34.93
N SER A 212 31.53 31.77 -35.46
CA SER A 212 31.06 30.51 -34.87
C SER A 212 32.19 29.55 -34.50
N PRO A 213 32.32 29.11 -33.23
CA PRO A 213 32.99 27.85 -32.91
C PRO A 213 31.92 26.76 -32.85
N ARG A 214 31.80 26.03 -33.97
CA ARG A 214 31.43 24.61 -34.09
C ARG A 214 30.96 23.96 -32.76
N HIS A 215 29.64 23.88 -32.59
CA HIS A 215 29.00 23.18 -31.46
C HIS A 215 29.30 21.69 -31.55
N GLN A 216 30.31 21.23 -30.81
CA GLN A 216 30.59 19.82 -30.57
C GLN A 216 29.50 19.28 -29.65
N TRP A 217 28.48 18.67 -30.23
CA TRP A 217 27.51 17.87 -29.50
C TRP A 217 28.19 16.58 -29.03
N GLY A 218 28.15 16.34 -27.72
CA GLY A 218 28.43 15.02 -27.16
C GLY A 218 29.39 15.02 -25.96
N GLU A 219 29.03 15.70 -24.87
CA GLU A 219 29.46 15.29 -23.53
C GLU A 219 28.18 15.27 -22.69
N GLU A 220 27.66 14.06 -22.47
CA GLU A 220 26.62 13.79 -21.50
C GLU A 220 27.17 14.12 -20.11
N GLU A 221 26.57 15.10 -19.43
CA GLU A 221 26.79 15.31 -18.00
C GLU A 221 26.39 14.02 -17.25
N PRO A 222 27.24 13.49 -16.37
CA PRO A 222 26.96 12.27 -15.66
C PRO A 222 25.83 12.52 -14.67
N ASN A 223 24.76 11.74 -14.84
CA ASN A 223 23.65 11.57 -13.92
C ASN A 223 24.18 11.39 -12.49
N SER A 224 24.11 12.44 -11.67
CA SER A 224 24.36 12.38 -10.23
C SER A 224 23.14 11.83 -9.50
N GLN A 225 22.73 10.63 -9.90
CA GLN A 225 21.91 9.72 -9.11
C GLN A 225 22.59 8.36 -9.08
N THR A 226 23.74 8.32 -8.42
CA THR A 226 24.21 7.11 -7.73
C THR A 226 24.29 7.45 -6.25
N VAL A 227 23.21 7.17 -5.54
CA VAL A 227 23.28 6.92 -4.09
C VAL A 227 22.88 5.47 -3.89
N ARG A 228 23.74 4.81 -3.12
CA ARG A 228 23.73 3.42 -2.66
C ARG A 228 22.38 2.90 -2.19
#